data_AF-R9B9X7-F1
#
_entry.id   AF-R9B9X7-F1
#
_cell.length_a   1.000
_cell.length_b   1.000
_cell.length_c   1.000
_cell.angle_alpha   90.00
_cell.angle_beta   90.00
_cell.angle_gamma   90.00
#
_symmetry.space_group_name_H-M   'P 1'
#
loop_
_entity.id
_entity.type
_entity.pdbx_description
1 polymer ?
#
loop_
_entity_poly.entity_id
_entity_poly.type
_entity_poly.pdbx_seq_one_letter_code
_entity_poly.pdbx_strand_id
1 'polypeptide(L)'
;MPLFVQNKEDQKIIQSQGFKDVRVLTQATFEGIKLTKTGGQHGTDAMYRIPKLKAGLGEAMGVVFEAAGHETVYVAGDTIWRSEVDQAIQTFKPDVIVLNTGNALVDGFKESIIMGKEDTYHATQKAPNAKVVAVHMDAINHMSVTRAELAEYVKDKGIQDKVLIPIDGETLSF
;
A
#
# COMPACT_ATOMS: atom_id res chain seq x y z
N MET A 1 -23.12 3.02 -5.96
CA MET A 1 -21.74 2.52 -5.99
C MET A 1 -21.36 2.13 -4.58
N PRO A 2 -20.97 0.87 -4.31
CA PRO A 2 -20.54 0.45 -2.99
C PRO A 2 -19.18 1.06 -2.61
N LEU A 3 -18.99 1.32 -1.32
CA LEU A 3 -17.69 1.65 -0.73
C LEU A 3 -17.24 0.52 0.18
N PHE A 4 -16.03 0.01 -0.02
CA PHE A 4 -15.40 -0.95 0.88
C PHE A 4 -14.49 -0.22 1.86
N VAL A 5 -14.66 -0.47 3.17
CA VAL A 5 -13.91 0.20 4.24
C VAL A 5 -13.27 -0.82 5.18
N GLN A 6 -12.22 -0.44 5.89
CA GLN A 6 -11.43 -1.40 6.66
C GLN A 6 -12.09 -1.90 7.95
N ASN A 7 -12.93 -1.09 8.60
CA ASN A 7 -13.53 -1.39 9.91
C ASN A 7 -14.88 -0.68 10.10
N LYS A 8 -15.48 -0.88 11.27
CA LYS A 8 -16.81 -0.36 11.61
C LYS A 8 -16.79 1.13 11.93
N GLU A 9 -15.69 1.64 12.43
CA GLU A 9 -15.46 3.06 12.68
C GLU A 9 -15.53 3.84 11.36
N ASP A 10 -14.75 3.42 10.36
CA ASP A 10 -14.75 4.04 9.02
C ASP A 10 -16.12 3.90 8.35
N GLN A 11 -16.79 2.75 8.50
CA GLN A 11 -18.15 2.57 7.98
C GLN A 11 -19.11 3.64 8.52
N LYS A 12 -19.09 3.88 9.83
CA LYS A 12 -19.97 4.87 10.47
C LYS A 12 -19.65 6.28 10.02
N ILE A 13 -18.36 6.63 9.94
CA ILE A 13 -17.91 7.96 9.50
C ILE A 13 -18.41 8.23 8.08
N ILE A 14 -18.12 7.31 7.14
CA ILE A 14 -18.51 7.46 5.74
C ILE A 14 -20.04 7.45 5.57
N GLN A 15 -20.77 6.63 6.33
CA GLN A 15 -22.24 6.66 6.32
C GLN A 15 -22.82 7.98 6.81
N SER A 16 -22.21 8.61 7.83
CA SER A 16 -22.64 9.91 8.33
C SER A 16 -22.46 11.05 7.32
N GLN A 17 -21.63 10.84 6.29
CA GLN A 17 -21.42 11.75 5.16
C GLN A 17 -22.43 11.52 4.02
N GLY A 18 -23.40 10.61 4.17
CA GLY A 18 -24.50 10.40 3.23
C GLY A 18 -24.36 9.19 2.31
N PHE A 19 -23.26 8.42 2.40
CA PHE A 19 -23.10 7.18 1.64
C PHE A 19 -23.98 6.06 2.22
N LYS A 20 -24.76 5.41 1.36
CA LYS A 20 -25.75 4.40 1.78
C LYS A 20 -25.22 2.96 1.72
N ASP A 21 -24.39 2.66 0.73
CA ASP A 21 -23.81 1.33 0.52
C ASP A 21 -22.33 1.34 0.91
N VAL A 22 -22.07 1.13 2.20
CA VAL A 22 -20.72 1.09 2.78
C VAL A 22 -20.56 -0.27 3.45
N ARG A 23 -19.53 -1.03 3.06
CA ARG A 23 -19.33 -2.43 3.45
C ARG A 23 -17.98 -2.59 4.11
N VAL A 24 -17.94 -3.16 5.32
CA VAL A 24 -16.67 -3.49 5.97
C VAL A 24 -16.02 -4.66 5.24
N LEU A 25 -14.78 -4.49 4.81
CA LEU A 25 -14.01 -5.49 4.10
C LEU A 25 -13.29 -6.43 5.08
N THR A 26 -13.60 -7.71 4.97
CA THR A 26 -12.73 -8.79 5.44
C THR A 26 -12.35 -9.64 4.24
N GLN A 27 -13.38 -10.19 3.59
CA GLN A 27 -13.32 -10.77 2.26
C GLN A 27 -14.67 -10.46 1.58
N ALA A 28 -14.65 -10.10 0.30
CA ALA A 28 -15.85 -9.82 -0.47
C ALA A 28 -15.68 -10.24 -1.93
N THR A 29 -16.80 -10.39 -2.64
CA THR A 29 -16.81 -10.48 -4.10
C THR A 29 -17.66 -9.36 -4.65
N PHE A 30 -17.14 -8.64 -5.64
CA PHE A 30 -17.83 -7.53 -6.31
C PHE A 30 -17.60 -7.66 -7.81
N GLU A 31 -18.69 -7.80 -8.58
CA GLU A 31 -18.64 -7.93 -10.05
C GLU A 31 -17.64 -9.01 -10.54
N GLY A 32 -17.60 -10.15 -9.84
CA GLY A 32 -16.69 -11.27 -10.18
C GLY A 32 -15.26 -11.14 -9.67
N ILE A 33 -14.91 -10.02 -9.02
CA ILE A 33 -13.60 -9.77 -8.43
C ILE A 33 -13.66 -10.10 -6.93
N LYS A 34 -12.75 -10.93 -6.44
CA LYS A 34 -12.56 -11.19 -5.02
C LYS A 34 -11.63 -10.13 -4.43
N LEU A 35 -12.07 -9.49 -3.36
CA LEU A 35 -11.32 -8.52 -2.58
C LEU A 35 -11.01 -9.13 -1.21
N THR A 36 -9.74 -9.15 -0.83
CA THR A 36 -9.29 -9.65 0.48
C THR A 36 -8.53 -8.57 1.22
N LYS A 37 -8.99 -8.23 2.43
CA LYS A 37 -8.28 -7.29 3.32
C LYS A 37 -6.96 -7.92 3.77
N THR A 38 -5.87 -7.16 3.72
CA THR A 38 -4.59 -7.54 4.33
C THR A 38 -4.26 -6.62 5.51
N GLY A 39 -3.36 -7.10 6.36
CA GLY A 39 -2.82 -6.30 7.46
C GLY A 39 -1.79 -5.27 6.99
N GLY A 40 -1.39 -4.42 7.93
CA GLY A 40 -0.40 -3.36 7.76
C GLY A 40 -0.25 -2.57 9.05
N GLN A 41 0.81 -1.79 9.16
CA GLN A 41 1.00 -0.83 10.25
C GLN A 41 1.58 0.47 9.71
N HIS A 42 0.81 1.55 9.84
CA HIS A 42 1.20 2.88 9.39
C HIS A 42 2.17 3.53 10.40
N GLY A 43 3.41 3.05 10.48
CA GLY A 43 4.43 3.52 11.44
C GLY A 43 5.02 2.43 12.33
N THR A 44 6.05 2.79 13.09
CA THR A 44 6.82 1.83 13.89
C THR A 44 6.15 1.49 15.23
N ASP A 45 6.56 0.39 15.85
CA ASP A 45 6.08 0.04 17.20
C ASP A 45 6.38 1.12 18.24
N ALA A 46 7.50 1.83 18.08
CA ALA A 46 7.83 2.97 18.94
C ALA A 46 6.82 4.10 18.79
N MET A 47 6.39 4.39 17.56
CA MET A 47 5.34 5.39 17.28
C MET A 47 3.98 4.96 17.86
N TYR A 48 3.61 3.69 17.71
CA TYR A 48 2.33 3.16 18.24
C TYR A 48 2.29 3.07 19.78
N ARG A 49 3.43 3.12 20.47
CA ARG A 49 3.49 3.26 21.93
C ARG A 49 3.15 4.67 22.42
N ILE A 50 3.15 5.68 21.54
CA ILE A 50 2.81 7.06 21.88
C ILE A 50 1.31 7.27 21.59
N PRO A 51 0.44 7.44 22.60
CA PRO A 51 -1.01 7.42 22.40
C PRO A 51 -1.51 8.44 21.38
N LYS A 52 -0.97 9.66 21.40
CA LYS A 52 -1.34 10.71 20.45
C LYS A 52 -0.96 10.35 19.02
N LEU A 53 0.21 9.75 18.83
CA LEU A 53 0.69 9.38 17.50
C LEU A 53 -0.05 8.15 16.98
N LYS A 54 -0.26 7.12 17.82
CA LYS A 54 -1.13 5.98 17.50
C LYS A 54 -2.52 6.43 17.02
N ALA A 55 -3.14 7.38 17.73
CA ALA A 55 -4.45 7.89 17.35
C ALA A 55 -4.44 8.63 16.00
N GLY A 56 -3.34 9.32 15.68
CA GLY A 56 -3.18 10.00 14.39
C GLY A 56 -2.85 9.07 13.22
N LEU A 57 -2.05 8.03 13.47
CA LEU A 57 -1.67 7.03 12.46
C LEU A 57 -2.81 6.05 12.16
N GLY A 58 -3.61 5.71 13.18
CA GLY A 58 -4.81 4.90 13.01
C GLY A 58 -4.53 3.48 12.52
N GLU A 59 -5.52 2.91 11.84
CA GLU A 59 -5.39 1.67 11.09
C GLU A 59 -5.39 2.00 9.59
N ALA A 60 -4.59 1.25 8.82
CA ALA A 60 -4.61 1.29 7.37
C ALA A 60 -4.49 -0.14 6.85
N MET A 61 -5.38 -0.52 5.93
CA MET A 61 -5.38 -1.86 5.33
C MET A 61 -4.72 -1.86 3.96
N GLY A 62 -4.17 -3.00 3.59
CA GLY A 62 -3.98 -3.35 2.19
C GLY A 62 -5.17 -4.15 1.64
N VAL A 63 -5.18 -4.34 0.32
CA VAL A 63 -6.22 -5.11 -0.38
C VAL A 63 -5.59 -5.93 -1.49
N VAL A 64 -5.97 -7.21 -1.57
CA VAL A 64 -5.68 -8.07 -2.71
C VAL A 64 -6.91 -8.23 -3.58
N PHE A 65 -6.72 -8.13 -4.89
CA PHE A 65 -7.72 -8.29 -5.93
C PHE A 65 -7.41 -9.56 -6.73
N GLU A 66 -8.37 -10.48 -6.82
CA GLU A 66 -8.26 -11.73 -7.57
C GLU A 66 -9.48 -11.88 -8.49
N ALA A 67 -9.25 -12.21 -9.77
CA ALA A 67 -10.31 -12.54 -10.71
C ALA A 67 -9.83 -13.62 -11.70
N ALA A 68 -10.74 -14.48 -12.15
CA ALA A 68 -10.38 -15.58 -13.07
C ALA A 68 -9.90 -15.01 -14.41
N GLY A 69 -8.72 -15.45 -14.86
CA GLY A 69 -8.13 -15.01 -16.14
C GLY A 69 -7.44 -13.64 -16.09
N HIS A 70 -7.27 -13.05 -14.90
CA HIS A 70 -6.60 -11.77 -14.69
C HIS A 70 -5.44 -11.91 -13.71
N GLU A 71 -4.50 -10.97 -13.78
CA GLU A 71 -3.40 -10.83 -12.82
C GLU A 71 -3.93 -10.56 -11.40
N THR A 72 -3.25 -11.15 -10.41
CA THR A 72 -3.51 -10.88 -9.00
C THR A 72 -2.80 -9.60 -8.59
N VAL A 73 -3.56 -8.61 -8.12
CA VAL A 73 -3.03 -7.30 -7.72
C VAL A 73 -3.07 -7.16 -6.20
N TYR A 74 -1.94 -6.82 -5.59
CA TYR A 74 -1.84 -6.50 -4.18
C TYR A 74 -1.53 -5.01 -4.00
N VAL A 75 -2.46 -4.26 -3.39
CA VAL A 75 -2.23 -2.89 -2.94
C VAL A 75 -1.90 -2.93 -1.45
N ALA A 76 -0.65 -2.62 -1.08
CA ALA A 76 -0.18 -2.75 0.30
C ALA A 76 -0.80 -1.70 1.25
N GLY A 77 -1.17 -0.54 0.72
CA GLY A 77 -1.68 0.59 1.51
C GLY A 77 -0.58 1.30 2.32
N ASP A 78 -1.01 2.13 3.26
CA ASP A 78 -0.12 2.88 4.14
C ASP A 78 0.43 1.98 5.26
N THR A 79 1.53 1.32 4.97
CA THR A 79 2.22 0.44 5.92
C THR A 79 3.73 0.55 5.77
N ILE A 80 4.46 0.38 6.87
CA ILE A 80 5.88 0.00 6.82
C ILE A 80 6.01 -1.49 6.49
N TRP A 81 7.21 -1.96 6.12
CA TRP A 81 7.41 -3.39 5.89
C TRP A 81 7.33 -4.21 7.18
N ARG A 82 6.44 -5.20 7.21
CA ARG A 82 6.25 -6.13 8.33
C ARG A 82 5.86 -7.52 7.84
N SER A 83 5.71 -8.45 8.79
CA SER A 83 5.24 -9.82 8.57
C SER A 83 3.96 -9.91 7.75
N GLU A 84 3.04 -8.96 7.90
CA GLU A 84 1.76 -8.91 7.23
C GLU A 84 1.92 -8.73 5.71
N VAL A 85 2.93 -7.96 5.29
CA VAL A 85 3.31 -7.77 3.89
C VAL A 85 3.92 -9.05 3.34
N ASP A 86 4.84 -9.67 4.09
CA ASP A 86 5.41 -10.98 3.73
C ASP A 86 4.33 -12.07 3.60
N GLN A 87 3.36 -12.11 4.53
CA GLN A 87 2.25 -13.05 4.53
C GLN A 87 1.34 -12.83 3.32
N ALA A 88 1.02 -11.59 2.98
CA ALA A 88 0.24 -11.27 1.79
C ALA A 88 0.95 -11.76 0.51
N ILE A 89 2.24 -11.45 0.36
CA ILE A 89 3.04 -11.89 -0.79
C ILE A 89 3.09 -13.42 -0.89
N GLN A 90 3.33 -14.11 0.24
CA GLN A 90 3.44 -15.57 0.26
C GLN A 90 2.10 -16.28 0.00
N THR A 91 1.01 -15.72 0.53
CA THR A 91 -0.33 -16.31 0.43
C THR A 91 -0.92 -16.10 -0.96
N PHE A 92 -0.87 -14.87 -1.47
CA PHE A 92 -1.57 -14.50 -2.70
C PHE A 92 -0.69 -14.55 -3.94
N LYS A 93 0.64 -14.56 -3.78
CA LYS A 93 1.62 -14.61 -4.89
C LYS A 93 1.26 -13.62 -6.01
N PRO A 94 1.11 -12.32 -5.68
CA PRO A 94 0.60 -11.33 -6.62
C PRO A 94 1.51 -11.20 -7.85
N ASP A 95 0.90 -10.97 -9.01
CA ASP A 95 1.59 -10.62 -10.25
C ASP A 95 1.97 -9.13 -10.25
N VAL A 96 1.17 -8.30 -9.57
CA VAL A 96 1.42 -6.85 -9.39
C VAL A 96 1.34 -6.47 -7.91
N ILE A 97 2.34 -5.74 -7.42
CA ILE A 97 2.38 -5.19 -6.07
C ILE A 97 2.44 -3.67 -6.16
N VAL A 98 1.42 -2.98 -5.65
CA VAL A 98 1.37 -1.52 -5.54
C VAL A 98 1.82 -1.11 -4.14
N LEU A 99 2.88 -0.32 -4.06
CA LEU A 99 3.48 0.17 -2.82
C LEU A 99 3.39 1.69 -2.70
N ASN A 100 3.06 2.18 -1.51
CA ASN A 100 3.14 3.59 -1.16
C ASN A 100 4.57 3.90 -0.69
N THR A 101 5.41 4.44 -1.59
CA THR A 101 6.88 4.49 -1.43
C THR A 101 7.42 5.89 -1.13
N GLY A 102 6.57 6.79 -0.64
CA GLY A 102 6.94 8.18 -0.39
C GLY A 102 7.87 8.41 0.80
N ASN A 103 8.14 7.38 1.62
CA ASN A 103 8.91 7.49 2.85
C ASN A 103 8.49 8.69 3.71
N ALA A 104 7.19 8.72 4.03
CA ALA A 104 6.55 9.76 4.83
C ALA A 104 7.19 9.90 6.22
N LEU A 105 7.64 11.10 6.61
CA LEU A 105 8.26 11.35 7.92
C LEU A 105 7.32 12.11 8.85
N VAL A 106 7.48 11.86 10.15
CA VAL A 106 6.79 12.60 11.22
C VAL A 106 7.83 13.37 12.03
N ASP A 107 7.54 14.64 12.33
CA ASP A 107 8.44 15.50 13.10
C ASP A 107 8.87 14.83 14.42
N GLY A 108 10.19 14.82 14.65
CA GLY A 108 10.79 14.19 15.82
C GLY A 108 11.11 12.70 15.67
N PHE A 109 10.82 12.08 14.52
CA PHE A 109 11.17 10.69 14.21
C PHE A 109 12.08 10.62 12.98
N LYS A 110 12.98 9.63 12.97
CA LYS A 110 13.83 9.34 11.81
C LYS A 110 13.21 8.28 10.91
N GLU A 111 12.43 7.39 11.50
CA GLU A 111 11.75 6.31 10.84
C GLU A 111 10.51 6.82 10.10
N SER A 112 10.20 6.20 8.96
CA SER A 112 9.02 6.52 8.18
C SER A 112 7.76 5.83 8.69
N ILE A 113 6.60 6.41 8.34
CA ILE A 113 5.28 5.82 8.57
C ILE A 113 4.78 4.93 7.42
N ILE A 114 5.47 4.95 6.27
CA ILE A 114 5.21 4.08 5.11
C ILE A 114 6.53 3.58 4.51
N MET A 115 6.45 2.85 3.39
CA MET A 115 7.60 2.31 2.69
C MET A 115 8.40 3.37 1.91
N GLY A 116 9.63 3.02 1.54
CA GLY A 116 10.51 3.81 0.69
C GLY A 116 11.30 3.01 -0.35
N LYS A 117 12.48 3.54 -0.71
CA LYS A 117 13.37 2.96 -1.74
C LYS A 117 13.82 1.54 -1.42
N GLU A 118 14.25 1.30 -0.17
CA GLU A 118 14.72 -0.01 0.28
C GLU A 118 13.62 -1.06 0.25
N ASP A 119 12.40 -0.71 0.66
CA ASP A 119 11.25 -1.60 0.62
C ASP A 119 10.84 -1.94 -0.82
N THR A 120 10.99 -0.99 -1.74
CA THR A 120 10.76 -1.23 -3.17
C THR A 120 11.71 -2.29 -3.71
N TYR A 121 13.00 -2.19 -3.41
CA TYR A 121 13.97 -3.23 -3.77
C TYR A 121 13.65 -4.56 -3.09
N HIS A 122 13.31 -4.52 -1.80
CA HIS A 122 12.96 -5.70 -1.04
C HIS A 122 11.76 -6.46 -1.63
N ALA A 123 10.74 -5.75 -2.10
CA ALA A 123 9.59 -6.34 -2.81
C ALA A 123 10.02 -7.14 -4.05
N THR A 124 10.96 -6.62 -4.84
CA THR A 124 11.48 -7.34 -6.01
C THR A 124 12.25 -8.62 -5.66
N GLN A 125 12.79 -8.71 -4.44
CA GLN A 125 13.45 -9.90 -3.94
C GLN A 125 12.44 -10.93 -3.41
N LYS A 126 11.39 -10.44 -2.74
CA LYS A 126 10.35 -11.27 -2.13
C LYS A 126 9.35 -11.83 -3.13
N ALA A 127 9.09 -11.08 -4.20
CA ALA A 127 8.21 -11.47 -5.29
C ALA A 127 8.95 -11.31 -6.64
N PRO A 128 9.92 -12.17 -6.96
CA PRO A 128 10.80 -11.99 -8.12
C PRO A 128 10.08 -12.02 -9.47
N ASN A 129 8.87 -12.56 -9.52
CA ASN A 129 8.03 -12.64 -10.72
C ASN A 129 7.01 -11.50 -10.84
N ALA A 130 6.84 -10.70 -9.77
CA ALA A 130 5.87 -9.62 -9.76
C ALA A 130 6.43 -8.33 -10.37
N LYS A 131 5.55 -7.50 -10.94
CA LYS A 131 5.82 -6.08 -11.16
C LYS A 131 5.54 -5.31 -9.87
N VAL A 132 6.42 -4.37 -9.53
CA VAL A 132 6.23 -3.46 -8.40
C VAL A 132 5.86 -2.08 -8.95
N VAL A 133 4.68 -1.57 -8.58
CA VAL A 133 4.22 -0.23 -8.94
C VAL A 133 4.43 0.68 -7.72
N ALA A 134 5.31 1.66 -7.85
CA ALA A 134 5.66 2.58 -6.78
C ALA A 134 4.89 3.90 -6.91
N VAL A 135 4.07 4.21 -5.91
CA VAL A 135 3.19 5.39 -5.88
C VAL A 135 3.36 6.19 -4.58
N HIS A 136 2.45 7.14 -4.31
CA HIS A 136 2.43 7.93 -3.07
C HIS A 136 3.66 8.85 -2.88
N MET A 137 4.16 9.41 -3.99
CA MET A 137 5.29 10.35 -4.03
C MET A 137 4.87 11.68 -4.67
N ASP A 138 5.62 12.74 -4.38
CA ASP A 138 5.49 14.10 -4.95
C ASP A 138 4.11 14.78 -4.82
N ALA A 139 3.23 14.28 -3.95
CA ALA A 139 1.87 14.82 -3.79
C ALA A 139 1.63 15.52 -2.44
N ILE A 140 2.33 15.12 -1.38
CA ILE A 140 2.11 15.59 0.00
C ILE A 140 3.44 15.98 0.64
N ASN A 141 3.41 17.05 1.46
CA ASN A 141 4.59 17.77 1.97
C ASN A 141 5.60 16.96 2.80
N HIS A 142 5.19 15.84 3.37
CA HIS A 142 6.00 15.06 4.32
C HIS A 142 6.59 13.79 3.71
N MET A 143 6.44 13.59 2.39
CA MET A 143 7.17 12.56 1.64
C MET A 143 8.64 12.97 1.52
N SER A 144 9.56 12.07 1.88
CA SER A 144 10.99 12.32 1.78
C SER A 144 11.66 11.59 0.60
N VAL A 145 10.89 10.85 -0.19
CA VAL A 145 11.35 10.20 -1.43
C VAL A 145 10.55 10.76 -2.59
N THR A 146 11.28 11.27 -3.58
CA THR A 146 10.72 11.71 -4.87
C THR A 146 10.74 10.58 -5.90
N ARG A 147 9.91 10.69 -6.95
CA ARG A 147 9.97 9.76 -8.09
C ARG A 147 11.37 9.73 -8.73
N ALA A 148 12.03 10.88 -8.84
CA ALA A 148 13.35 10.99 -9.44
C ALA A 148 14.40 10.20 -8.64
N GLU A 149 14.41 10.35 -7.31
CA GLU A 149 15.32 9.60 -6.43
C GLU A 149 15.04 8.09 -6.45
N LEU A 150 13.75 7.69 -6.53
CA LEU A 150 13.42 6.28 -6.65
C LEU A 150 13.86 5.71 -8.02
N ALA A 151 13.69 6.46 -9.11
CA ALA A 151 14.11 6.05 -10.44
C ALA A 151 15.63 5.84 -10.54
N GLU A 152 16.43 6.75 -9.96
CA GLU A 152 17.88 6.59 -9.86
C GLU A 152 18.24 5.34 -9.06
N TYR A 153 17.62 5.17 -7.89
CA TYR A 153 17.86 4.00 -7.04
C TYR A 153 17.50 2.68 -7.72
N VAL A 154 16.37 2.62 -8.42
CA VAL A 154 15.92 1.45 -9.20
C VAL A 154 16.94 1.08 -10.29
N LYS A 155 17.49 2.08 -10.97
CA LYS A 155 18.55 1.88 -11.97
C LYS A 155 19.83 1.36 -11.32
N ASP A 156 20.25 1.94 -10.20
CA ASP A 156 21.45 1.51 -9.47
C ASP A 156 21.37 0.07 -8.95
N LYS A 157 20.16 -0.37 -8.57
CA LYS A 157 19.90 -1.77 -8.17
C LYS A 157 19.73 -2.72 -9.37
N GLY A 158 19.64 -2.22 -10.59
CA GLY A 158 19.42 -3.04 -11.79
C GLY A 158 18.04 -3.69 -11.85
N ILE A 159 17.02 -3.05 -11.25
CA ILE A 159 15.65 -3.59 -11.16
C ILE A 159 14.64 -2.81 -12.02
N GLN A 160 15.10 -2.00 -12.97
CA GLN A 160 14.23 -1.14 -13.80
C GLN A 160 13.16 -1.92 -14.59
N ASP A 161 13.40 -3.17 -14.94
CA ASP A 161 12.43 -3.99 -15.67
C ASP A 161 11.30 -4.50 -14.77
N LYS A 162 11.44 -4.38 -13.45
CA LYS A 162 10.48 -4.87 -12.44
C LYS A 162 9.74 -3.75 -11.73
N VAL A 163 10.27 -2.54 -11.70
CA VAL A 163 9.69 -1.42 -10.97
C VAL A 163 9.11 -0.38 -11.93
N LEU A 164 7.82 -0.12 -11.81
CA LEU A 164 7.08 0.88 -12.56
C LEU A 164 6.82 2.09 -11.65
N ILE A 165 7.17 3.28 -12.10
CA ILE A 165 7.04 4.54 -11.33
C ILE A 165 6.14 5.48 -12.14
N PRO A 166 4.81 5.32 -12.10
CA PRO A 166 3.92 6.07 -12.97
C PRO A 166 3.89 7.56 -12.63
N ILE A 167 3.78 8.40 -13.67
CA ILE A 167 3.43 9.81 -13.51
C ILE A 167 1.93 9.99 -13.28
N ASP A 168 1.52 11.16 -12.79
CA ASP A 168 0.11 11.49 -12.60
C ASP A 168 -0.65 11.39 -13.93
N GLY A 169 -1.69 10.54 -13.97
CA GLY A 169 -2.51 10.28 -15.15
C GLY A 169 -2.00 9.18 -16.08
N GLU A 170 -0.85 8.56 -15.80
CA GLU A 170 -0.35 7.43 -16.57
C GLU A 170 -1.20 6.16 -16.37
N THR A 171 -1.45 5.44 -17.45
CA THR A 171 -2.15 4.14 -17.42
C THR A 171 -1.16 3.02 -17.68
N LEU A 172 -1.10 2.06 -16.75
CA LEU A 172 -0.34 0.82 -16.89
C LEU A 172 -1.29 -0.30 -17.33
N SER A 173 -0.83 -1.20 -18.20
CA SER A 173 -1.60 -2.34 -18.69
C SER A 173 -0.89 -3.64 -18.34
N PHE A 174 -1.70 -4.63 -17.99
CA PHE A 174 -1.32 -5.92 -17.43
C PHE A 174 -2.18 -7.01 -18.08
#